data_AF-A0A942ETY3-F1
#
_entry.id   AF-A0A942ETY3-F1
#
_cell.length_a   1.000
_cell.length_b   1.000
_cell.length_c   1.000
_cell.angle_alpha   90.00
_cell.angle_beta   90.00
_cell.angle_gamma   90.00
#
_symmetry.space_group_name_H-M   'P 1'
#
loop_
_entity.id
_entity.type
_entity.pdbx_description
1 polymer ?
#
loop_
_entity_poly.entity_id
_entity_poly.type
_entity_poly.pdbx_seq_one_letter_code
_entity_poly.pdbx_strand_id
1 'polypeptide(L)'
;MGLAVFEQFELHSKEGMGKRKEIVTVGILQQSVNICGHMWKMFVWLLLCSGSLLANSSDWRQEIHSIDEEMRTLEDRKTKVLGRANRLEDNAIRWQFMPDQYNETKRAYAQADAYREEARVIQRQIELLDRKKQRILEQHGIIP
;
A
#
# COMPACT_ATOMS: atom_id res chain seq x y z
N MET A 1 31.26 0.43 -12.76
CA MET A 1 31.86 1.22 -11.66
C MET A 1 30.77 2.16 -11.15
N GLY A 2 30.05 1.74 -10.11
CA GLY A 2 29.01 2.55 -9.47
C GLY A 2 29.34 2.61 -7.99
N LEU A 3 29.71 3.80 -7.52
CA LEU A 3 30.07 4.08 -6.14
C LEU A 3 28.79 4.10 -5.31
N ALA A 4 28.61 3.10 -4.44
CA ALA A 4 27.57 3.13 -3.42
C ALA A 4 28.02 4.09 -2.32
N VAL A 5 27.33 5.23 -2.21
CA VAL A 5 27.43 6.16 -1.09
C VAL A 5 26.71 5.51 0.09
N PHE A 6 27.47 5.06 1.08
CA PHE A 6 26.94 4.59 2.36
C PHE A 6 26.70 5.80 3.26
N GLU A 7 25.44 6.11 3.49
CA GLU A 7 25.01 7.16 4.41
C GLU A 7 25.17 6.65 5.84
N GLN A 8 26.07 7.28 6.58
CA GLN A 8 26.41 6.99 7.98
C GLN A 8 25.28 7.52 8.88
N PHE A 9 24.51 6.62 9.47
CA PHE A 9 23.58 6.97 10.54
C PHE A 9 24.34 7.08 11.87
N GLU A 10 24.70 8.30 12.27
CA GLU A 10 25.17 8.59 13.62
C GLU A 10 23.97 8.72 14.57
N LEU A 11 23.66 7.64 15.28
CA LEU A 11 22.79 7.67 16.44
C LEU A 11 23.57 8.26 17.63
N HIS A 12 23.38 9.56 17.87
CA HIS A 12 23.85 10.21 19.09
C HIS A 12 22.99 9.78 20.29
N SER A 13 23.32 8.62 20.87
CA SER A 13 22.85 8.24 22.19
C SER A 13 23.72 8.90 23.26
N LYS A 14 23.13 9.81 24.02
CA LYS A 14 23.74 10.37 25.23
C LYS A 14 23.45 9.41 26.39
N GLU A 15 24.44 8.64 26.81
CA GLU A 15 24.51 8.14 28.18
C GLU A 15 25.92 7.63 28.53
N GLY A 16 26.48 8.22 29.60
CA GLY A 16 27.28 7.56 30.62
C GLY A 16 28.41 6.59 30.26
N MET A 17 29.63 7.03 30.53
CA MET A 17 30.72 6.27 31.18
C MET A 17 31.23 4.96 30.58
N GLY A 18 32.54 4.91 30.35
CA GLY A 18 33.32 3.66 30.48
C GLY A 18 34.12 3.29 29.25
N LYS A 19 35.39 3.73 29.22
CA LYS A 19 36.41 3.22 28.29
C LYS A 19 36.61 1.71 28.51
N ARG A 20 36.40 0.88 27.49
CA ARG A 20 37.17 -0.36 27.25
C ARG A 20 37.25 -0.62 25.75
N LYS A 21 38.48 -0.70 25.25
CA LYS A 21 38.80 -1.18 23.90
C LYS A 21 38.91 -2.70 24.00
N GLU A 22 38.01 -3.42 23.34
CA GLU A 22 38.22 -4.83 23.02
C GLU A 22 38.31 -4.97 21.50
N ILE A 23 39.52 -5.29 21.05
CA ILE A 23 39.81 -5.74 19.70
C ILE A 23 39.52 -7.24 19.72
N VAL A 24 38.46 -7.67 19.06
CA VAL A 24 38.17 -9.08 18.83
C VAL A 24 38.49 -9.40 17.37
N THR A 25 39.71 -9.88 17.16
CA THR A 25 40.11 -10.55 15.91
C THR A 25 39.83 -12.04 16.10
N VAL A 26 38.83 -12.58 15.40
CA VAL A 26 38.66 -14.03 15.27
C VAL A 26 38.49 -14.35 13.79
N GLY A 27 39.50 -15.03 13.25
CA GLY A 27 39.51 -15.52 11.88
C GLY A 27 38.46 -16.60 11.68
N ILE A 28 37.78 -16.54 10.54
CA ILE A 28 37.02 -17.66 10.00
C ILE A 28 37.70 -18.11 8.72
N LEU A 29 38.39 -19.23 8.85
CA LEU A 29 38.93 -20.06 7.80
C LEU A 29 37.82 -20.46 6.81
N GLN A 30 37.99 -20.05 5.56
CA GLN A 30 38.41 -20.97 4.49
C GLN A 30 37.68 -22.33 4.44
N GLN A 31 36.41 -22.34 4.03
CA GLN A 31 35.71 -23.59 3.62
C GLN A 31 34.62 -23.42 2.53
N SER A 32 34.60 -22.34 1.75
CA SER A 32 33.47 -22.05 0.84
C SER A 32 33.69 -22.33 -0.66
N VAL A 33 34.82 -22.90 -1.09
CA VAL A 33 35.15 -22.94 -2.53
C VAL A 33 34.55 -24.13 -3.30
N ASN A 34 34.06 -25.20 -2.64
CA ASN A 34 33.63 -26.42 -3.33
C ASN A 34 32.10 -26.62 -3.54
N ILE A 35 31.25 -25.69 -3.07
CA ILE A 35 29.79 -25.80 -3.25
C ILE A 35 29.29 -24.94 -4.45
N CYS A 36 30.12 -24.02 -4.94
CA CYS A 36 29.68 -22.99 -5.90
C CYS A 36 29.51 -23.52 -7.34
N GLY A 37 30.15 -24.63 -7.73
CA GLY A 37 30.11 -25.14 -9.11
C GLY A 37 28.81 -25.87 -9.49
N HIS A 38 28.15 -26.54 -8.53
CA HIS A 38 26.95 -27.34 -8.80
C HIS A 38 25.65 -26.53 -8.73
N MET A 39 25.63 -25.42 -7.97
CA MET A 39 24.45 -24.55 -7.87
C MET A 39 24.20 -23.74 -9.14
N TRP A 40 25.26 -23.33 -9.87
CA TRP A 40 25.10 -22.55 -11.10
C TRP A 40 24.37 -23.33 -12.21
N LYS A 41 24.66 -24.62 -12.36
CA LYS A 41 24.03 -25.47 -13.39
C LYS A 41 22.52 -25.67 -13.13
N MET A 42 22.13 -25.81 -11.86
CA MET A 42 20.72 -25.88 -11.46
C MET A 42 20.00 -24.54 -11.70
N PHE A 43 20.68 -23.42 -11.44
CA PHE A 43 20.10 -22.09 -11.64
C PHE A 43 19.87 -21.74 -13.11
N VAL A 44 20.76 -22.16 -14.02
CA VAL A 44 20.58 -21.94 -15.47
C VAL A 44 19.50 -22.86 -16.07
N TRP A 45 19.35 -24.09 -15.57
CA TRP A 45 18.26 -24.98 -16.02
C TRP A 45 16.89 -24.53 -15.50
N LEU A 46 16.81 -23.99 -14.28
CA LEU A 46 15.59 -23.32 -13.77
C LEU A 46 15.23 -22.05 -14.56
N LEU A 47 16.22 -21.31 -15.05
CA LEU A 47 16.00 -20.13 -15.87
C LEU A 47 15.52 -20.45 -17.30
N LEU A 48 15.92 -21.59 -17.89
CA LEU A 48 15.50 -21.98 -19.24
C LEU A 48 14.16 -22.73 -19.30
N CYS A 49 13.70 -23.38 -18.22
CA CYS A 49 12.38 -24.02 -18.17
C CYS A 49 11.23 -23.08 -17.78
N SER A 50 11.51 -21.83 -17.40
CA SER A 50 10.47 -20.86 -17.07
C SER A 50 9.95 -20.08 -18.31
N GLY A 51 10.52 -20.33 -19.49
CA GLY A 51 10.25 -19.59 -20.72
C GLY A 51 9.06 -20.07 -21.56
N SER A 52 8.01 -20.66 -20.97
CA SER A 52 6.83 -21.11 -21.74
C SER A 52 5.51 -21.10 -20.95
N LEU A 53 5.23 -20.02 -20.23
CA LEU A 53 3.84 -19.62 -19.95
C LEU A 53 3.54 -18.28 -20.63
N LEU A 54 3.70 -18.29 -21.96
CA LEU A 54 2.89 -17.48 -22.86
C LEU A 54 1.43 -17.95 -22.71
N ALA A 55 0.74 -17.44 -21.69
CA ALA A 55 -0.71 -17.27 -21.73
C ALA A 55 -0.99 -15.77 -21.95
N ASN A 56 -0.42 -15.23 -23.03
CA ASN A 56 -0.70 -13.88 -23.53
C ASN A 56 -2.02 -13.89 -24.35
N SER A 57 -3.02 -14.66 -23.88
CA SER A 57 -4.39 -14.60 -24.33
C SER A 57 -5.16 -13.77 -23.30
N SER A 58 -5.14 -12.46 -23.50
CA SER A 58 -6.07 -11.45 -22.99
C SER A 58 -7.30 -11.99 -22.22
N ASP A 59 -7.16 -12.34 -20.94
CA ASP A 59 -8.35 -12.57 -20.12
C ASP A 59 -8.84 -11.22 -19.59
N TRP A 60 -9.25 -10.37 -20.52
CA TRP A 60 -9.86 -9.07 -20.22
C TRP A 60 -11.06 -9.23 -19.29
N ARG A 61 -11.70 -10.42 -19.24
CA ARG A 61 -12.74 -10.75 -18.28
C ARG A 61 -12.20 -10.86 -16.86
N GLN A 62 -11.03 -11.45 -16.67
CA GLN A 62 -10.34 -11.48 -15.38
C GLN A 62 -9.95 -10.06 -14.93
N GLU A 63 -9.49 -9.21 -15.85
CA GLU A 63 -9.20 -7.80 -15.54
C GLU A 63 -10.48 -7.04 -15.12
N ILE A 64 -11.59 -7.22 -15.85
CA ILE A 64 -12.89 -6.63 -15.45
C ILE A 64 -13.34 -7.14 -14.09
N HIS A 65 -13.22 -8.44 -13.82
CA HIS A 65 -13.57 -9.01 -12.53
C HIS A 65 -12.75 -8.39 -11.39
N SER A 66 -11.43 -8.22 -11.59
CA SER A 66 -10.56 -7.54 -10.63
C SER A 66 -10.98 -6.09 -10.39
N ILE A 67 -11.33 -5.35 -11.46
CA ILE A 67 -11.86 -3.99 -11.35
C ILE A 67 -13.16 -3.97 -10.54
N ASP A 68 -14.07 -4.91 -10.78
CA ASP A 68 -15.35 -4.99 -10.05
C ASP A 68 -15.15 -5.30 -8.56
N GLU A 69 -14.21 -6.18 -8.21
CA GLU A 69 -13.84 -6.46 -6.82
C GLU A 69 -13.23 -5.23 -6.13
N GLU A 70 -12.37 -4.50 -6.84
CA GLU A 70 -11.77 -3.26 -6.32
C GLU A 70 -12.83 -2.18 -6.12
N MET A 71 -13.74 -1.99 -7.08
CA MET A 71 -14.87 -1.06 -6.97
C MET A 71 -15.74 -1.40 -5.76
N ARG A 72 -16.09 -2.67 -5.55
CA ARG A 72 -16.86 -3.12 -4.37
C ARG A 72 -16.15 -2.83 -3.06
N THR A 73 -14.83 -3.06 -3.01
CA THR A 73 -14.01 -2.76 -1.82
C THR A 73 -14.00 -1.26 -1.52
N LEU A 74 -13.91 -0.42 -2.55
CA LEU A 74 -13.98 1.03 -2.43
C LEU A 74 -15.37 1.51 -2.00
N GLU A 75 -16.44 0.91 -2.51
CA GLU A 75 -17.83 1.20 -2.10
C GLU A 75 -18.06 0.88 -0.62
N ASP A 76 -17.56 -0.27 -0.15
CA ASP A 76 -17.60 -0.64 1.27
C ASP A 76 -16.84 0.38 2.13
N ARG A 77 -15.65 0.79 1.68
CA ARG A 77 -14.85 1.82 2.38
C ARG A 77 -15.57 3.17 2.42
N LYS A 78 -16.11 3.62 1.28
CA LYS A 78 -16.90 4.86 1.18
C LYS A 78 -18.08 4.84 2.14
N THR A 79 -18.81 3.73 2.20
CA THR A 79 -19.96 3.56 3.10
C THR A 79 -19.54 3.64 4.57
N LYS A 80 -18.43 3.00 4.95
CA LYS A 80 -17.88 3.08 6.32
C LYS A 80 -17.48 4.52 6.69
N VAL A 81 -16.84 5.24 5.78
CA VAL A 81 -16.40 6.63 5.99
C VAL A 81 -17.61 7.57 6.12
N LEU A 82 -18.61 7.46 5.23
CA LEU A 82 -19.86 8.23 5.34
C LEU A 82 -20.60 7.92 6.64
N GLY A 83 -20.65 6.66 7.06
CA GLY A 83 -21.21 6.28 8.35
C GLY A 83 -20.49 6.93 9.54
N ARG A 84 -19.19 7.20 9.46
CA ARG A 84 -18.45 7.98 10.48
C ARG A 84 -18.81 9.46 10.43
N ALA A 85 -18.90 10.05 9.24
CA ALA A 85 -19.31 11.44 9.06
C ALA A 85 -20.69 11.71 9.66
N ASN A 86 -21.68 10.86 9.34
CA ASN A 86 -23.05 11.01 9.83
C ASN A 86 -23.12 10.92 11.36
N ARG A 87 -22.43 9.96 11.98
CA ARG A 87 -22.39 9.86 13.45
C ARG A 87 -21.77 11.09 14.11
N LEU A 88 -20.75 11.70 13.50
CA LEU A 88 -20.14 12.93 14.01
C LEU A 88 -21.08 14.12 13.87
N GLU A 89 -21.78 14.23 12.74
CA GLU A 89 -22.81 15.24 12.53
C GLU A 89 -23.96 15.10 13.52
N ASP A 90 -24.48 13.89 13.75
CA ASP A 90 -25.52 13.62 14.76
C ASP A 90 -25.07 14.05 16.16
N ASN A 91 -23.81 13.77 16.52
CA ASN A 91 -23.23 14.23 17.79
C ASN A 91 -23.11 15.75 17.84
N ALA A 92 -22.69 16.40 16.75
CA ALA A 92 -22.59 17.84 16.67
C ALA A 92 -23.96 18.51 16.82
N ILE A 93 -25.00 17.99 16.16
CA ILE A 93 -26.38 18.44 16.29
C ILE A 93 -26.87 18.31 17.73
N ARG A 94 -26.49 17.24 18.45
CA ARG A 94 -26.83 17.10 19.86
C ARG A 94 -26.11 18.11 20.75
N TRP A 95 -24.80 18.30 20.53
CA TRP A 95 -23.95 19.16 21.35
C TRP A 95 -24.16 20.65 21.13
N GLN A 96 -24.70 21.07 19.98
CA GLN A 96 -24.94 22.49 19.69
C GLN A 96 -25.92 23.16 20.67
N PHE A 97 -26.73 22.36 21.37
CA PHE A 97 -27.68 22.85 22.38
C PHE A 97 -27.09 22.89 23.80
N MET A 98 -25.85 22.43 23.98
CA MET A 98 -25.14 22.41 25.26
C MET A 98 -24.12 23.58 25.30
N PRO A 99 -24.29 24.58 26.20
CA PRO A 99 -23.46 25.79 26.21
C PRO A 99 -21.96 25.52 26.41
N ASP A 100 -21.61 24.45 27.11
CA ASP A 100 -20.25 24.02 27.42
C ASP A 100 -19.58 23.20 26.29
N GLN A 101 -20.34 22.80 25.27
CA GLN A 101 -19.87 21.89 24.19
C GLN A 101 -19.71 22.59 22.83
N TYR A 102 -19.62 23.91 22.80
CA TYR A 102 -19.52 24.68 21.54
C TYR A 102 -18.27 24.29 20.73
N ASN A 103 -17.13 24.08 21.39
CA ASN A 103 -15.89 23.73 20.72
C ASN A 103 -15.93 22.30 20.16
N GLU A 104 -16.56 21.38 20.87
CA GLU A 104 -16.75 19.98 20.53
C GLU A 104 -17.66 19.86 19.31
N THR A 105 -18.73 20.65 19.28
CA THR A 105 -19.63 20.79 18.12
C THR A 105 -18.84 21.21 16.87
N LYS A 106 -18.02 22.28 16.99
CA LYS A 106 -17.20 22.76 15.86
C LYS A 106 -16.21 21.70 15.37
N ARG A 107 -15.55 20.98 16.28
CA ARG A 107 -14.61 19.90 15.92
C ARG A 107 -15.32 18.73 15.24
N ALA A 108 -16.50 18.35 15.71
CA ALA A 108 -17.28 17.26 15.14
C ALA A 108 -17.72 17.56 13.71
N TYR A 109 -18.23 18.77 13.44
CA TYR A 109 -18.54 19.19 12.07
C TYR A 109 -17.30 19.19 11.16
N ALA A 110 -16.18 19.75 11.62
CA ALA A 110 -14.94 19.77 10.84
C ALA A 110 -14.44 18.35 10.50
N GLN A 111 -14.54 17.41 11.44
CA GLN A 111 -14.18 16.01 11.20
C GLN A 111 -15.18 15.31 10.26
N ALA A 112 -16.47 15.59 10.38
CA ALA A 112 -17.49 15.06 9.48
C ALA A 112 -17.22 15.51 8.04
N ASP A 113 -16.88 16.78 7.83
CA ASP A 113 -16.54 17.32 6.52
C ASP A 113 -15.24 16.71 5.94
N ALA A 114 -14.24 16.47 6.78
CA ALA A 114 -13.03 15.75 6.36
C ALA A 114 -13.34 14.34 5.87
N TYR A 115 -14.21 13.59 6.57
CA TYR A 115 -14.65 12.27 6.11
C TYR A 115 -15.49 12.33 4.84
N ARG A 116 -16.32 13.36 4.66
CA ARG A 116 -17.04 13.57 3.39
C ARG A 116 -16.08 13.83 2.24
N GLU A 117 -15.00 14.59 2.45
CA GLU A 117 -13.99 14.79 1.42
C GLU A 117 -13.24 13.48 1.10
N GLU A 118 -12.89 12.67 2.11
CA GLU A 118 -12.34 11.33 1.87
C GLU A 118 -13.30 10.47 1.04
N ALA A 119 -14.60 10.49 1.34
CA ALA A 119 -15.61 9.77 0.56
C ALA A 119 -15.69 10.28 -0.91
N ARG A 120 -15.50 11.58 -1.15
CA ARG A 120 -15.40 12.14 -2.52
C ARG A 120 -14.15 11.67 -3.24
N VAL A 121 -13.00 11.58 -2.55
CA VAL A 121 -11.77 11.01 -3.12
C VAL A 121 -12.01 9.56 -3.56
N ILE A 122 -12.61 8.75 -2.69
CA ILE A 122 -12.94 7.35 -3.01
C ILE A 122 -13.90 7.27 -4.20
N GLN A 123 -14.92 8.13 -4.24
CA GLN A 123 -15.86 8.19 -5.36
C GLN A 123 -15.14 8.48 -6.70
N ARG A 124 -14.19 9.42 -6.71
CA ARG A 124 -13.36 9.70 -7.90
C ARG A 124 -12.55 8.48 -8.34
N GLN A 125 -12.07 7.66 -7.40
CA GLN A 125 -11.36 6.40 -7.73
C GLN A 125 -12.29 5.38 -8.37
N ILE A 126 -13.50 5.21 -7.85
CA ILE A 126 -14.53 4.34 -8.44
C ILE A 126 -14.84 4.79 -9.88
N GLU A 127 -15.02 6.09 -10.12
CA GLU A 127 -15.27 6.64 -11.47
C GLU A 127 -14.10 6.46 -12.44
N LEU A 128 -12.86 6.40 -11.95
CA LEU A 128 -11.70 6.10 -12.79
C LEU A 128 -11.67 4.63 -13.18
N LEU A 129 -11.97 3.73 -12.23
CA LEU A 129 -12.06 2.30 -12.47
C LEU A 129 -13.22 1.95 -13.42
N ASP A 130 -14.38 2.57 -13.24
CA ASP A 130 -15.54 2.37 -14.11
C ASP A 130 -15.24 2.80 -15.56
N ARG A 131 -14.60 3.97 -15.75
CA ARG A 131 -14.14 4.40 -17.09
C ARG A 131 -13.09 3.45 -17.67
N LYS A 132 -12.22 2.87 -16.83
CA LYS A 132 -11.25 1.86 -17.28
C LYS A 132 -11.97 0.60 -17.77
N LYS A 133 -12.96 0.11 -17.00
CA LYS A 133 -13.80 -1.03 -17.37
C LYS A 133 -14.54 -0.79 -18.69
N GLN A 134 -15.17 0.38 -18.85
CA GLN A 134 -15.85 0.76 -20.09
C GLN A 134 -14.91 0.73 -21.29
N ARG A 135 -13.69 1.27 -21.15
CA ARG A 135 -12.68 1.23 -22.23
C ARG A 135 -12.30 -0.20 -22.62
N ILE A 136 -12.14 -1.10 -21.65
CA ILE A 136 -11.84 -2.51 -21.92
C ILE A 136 -13.01 -3.16 -22.69
N LEU A 137 -14.25 -2.90 -22.25
CA LEU A 137 -15.45 -3.43 -22.91
C LEU A 137 -15.56 -2.93 -24.36
N GLU A 138 -15.35 -1.65 -24.60
CA GLU A 138 -15.33 -1.03 -25.95
C GLU A 138 -14.25 -1.66 -26.84
N GLN A 139 -13.03 -1.87 -26.33
CA GLN A 139 -11.93 -2.49 -27.07
C GLN A 139 -12.23 -3.92 -27.51
N HIS A 140 -13.10 -4.62 -26.77
CA HIS A 140 -13.50 -5.99 -27.06
C HIS A 140 -14.87 -6.09 -27.77
N GLY A 141 -15.43 -4.97 -28.24
CA GLY A 141 -16.67 -4.93 -29.03
C GLY A 141 -17.94 -5.19 -28.22
N ILE A 142 -17.85 -5.11 -26.89
CA ILE A 142 -19.00 -5.23 -25.99
C ILE A 142 -19.46 -3.81 -25.69
N ILE A 143 -20.44 -3.35 -26.46
CA ILE A 143 -21.08 -2.06 -26.23
C ILE A 143 -22.07 -2.27 -25.06
N PRO A 144 -21.94 -1.53 -23.95
CA PRO A 144 -22.88 -1.60 -22.84
C PRO A 144 -24.28 -1.10 -23.21
#